data_AF-A0A7C5P0R8-F1
#
_entry.id   AF-A0A7C5P0R8-F1
#
_cell.length_a   1.000
_cell.length_b   1.000
_cell.length_c   1.000
_cell.angle_alpha   90.00
_cell.angle_beta   90.00
_cell.angle_gamma   90.00
#
_symmetry.space_group_name_H-M   'P 1'
#
loop_
_entity.id
_entity.type
_entity.pdbx_description
1 polymer ?
#
loop_
_entity_poly.entity_id
_entity_poly.type
_entity_poly.pdbx_seq_one_letter_code
_entity_poly.pdbx_strand_id
1 'polypeptide(L)' 'MQTVTLTPTKNSKISIEAETITPDNFAGKTVEEIKKIGVWEGNNKTTLDEFFEIQVDGSDTPENTKILIEGSIPRVKRVG' A
#
# COMPACT_ATOMS: atom_id res chain seq x y z
N MET A 1 -7.33 5.55 -15.79
CA MET A 1 -6.19 4.75 -15.26
C MET A 1 -5.77 5.34 -13.94
N GLN A 2 -5.68 4.50 -12.92
CA GLN A 2 -5.24 4.89 -11.59
C GLN A 2 -3.83 4.33 -11.38
N THR A 3 -2.86 5.19 -11.05
CA THR A 3 -1.50 4.75 -10.71
C THR A 3 -1.23 5.03 -9.25
N VAL A 4 -0.95 3.98 -8.49
CA VAL A 4 -0.61 4.07 -7.07
C VAL A 4 0.87 3.81 -6.93
N THR A 5 1.63 4.80 -6.51
CA THR A 5 3.05 4.67 -6.19
C THR A 5 3.22 4.50 -4.69
N LEU A 6 3.92 3.44 -4.29
CA LEU A 6 4.26 3.09 -2.91
C LEU A 6 5.77 3.19 -2.74
N THR A 7 6.23 4.17 -1.97
CA THR A 7 7.65 4.37 -1.70
C THR A 7 7.94 4.00 -0.24
N PRO A 8 8.71 2.92 0.03
CA PRO A 8 9.10 2.57 1.40
C PRO A 8 10.00 3.66 1.98
N THR A 9 9.50 4.40 2.96
CA THR A 9 10.27 5.42 3.69
C THR A 9 10.95 4.84 4.93
N LYS A 10 10.41 3.73 5.46
CA LYS A 10 10.87 3.12 6.70
C LYS A 10 11.17 1.64 6.51
N ASN A 11 12.39 1.24 6.83
CA ASN A 11 12.75 -0.17 6.89
C ASN A 11 12.24 -0.79 8.19
N SER A 12 11.04 -1.36 8.15
CA SER A 12 10.55 -2.15 9.28
C SER A 12 11.46 -3.34 9.57
N LYS A 13 11.75 -3.51 10.86
CA LYS A 13 12.42 -4.71 11.36
C LYS A 13 11.48 -5.92 11.34
N ILE A 14 10.19 -5.66 11.44
CA ILE A 14 9.13 -6.67 11.52
C ILE A 14 8.52 -6.88 10.12
N SER A 15 7.98 -8.07 9.88
CA SER A 15 7.28 -8.35 8.61
C SER A 15 5.94 -7.64 8.58
N ILE A 16 5.65 -6.95 7.47
CA ILE A 16 4.37 -6.29 7.23
C ILE A 16 3.51 -7.25 6.42
N GLU A 17 2.35 -7.62 6.95
CA GLU A 17 1.30 -8.34 6.23
C GLU A 17 0.42 -7.33 5.50
N ALA A 18 0.53 -7.40 4.17
CA ALA A 18 -0.03 -6.45 3.23
C ALA A 18 -1.11 -7.09 2.36
N GLU A 19 -1.96 -7.95 2.95
CA GLU A 19 -3.10 -8.58 2.27
C GLU A 19 -4.09 -7.57 1.68
N THR A 20 -4.06 -6.34 2.20
CA THR A 20 -4.92 -5.24 1.78
C THR A 20 -4.34 -4.47 0.60
N ILE A 21 -3.09 -4.73 0.18
CA ILE A 21 -2.47 -4.14 -1.02
C ILE A 21 -2.93 -4.92 -2.25
N THR A 22 -4.17 -4.65 -2.64
CA THR A 22 -4.78 -5.19 -3.86
C THR A 22 -5.35 -4.04 -4.69
N PRO A 23 -5.32 -4.15 -6.03
CA PRO A 23 -5.91 -3.13 -6.90
C PRO A 23 -7.41 -2.94 -6.61
N ASP A 24 -8.10 -3.98 -6.16
CA ASP A 24 -9.49 -3.93 -5.70
C ASP A 24 -9.71 -2.99 -4.51
N ASN A 25 -8.84 -3.10 -3.51
CA ASN A 25 -8.96 -2.30 -2.31
C ASN A 25 -8.43 -0.86 -2.47
N PHE A 26 -7.69 -0.60 -3.55
CA PHE A 26 -7.11 0.71 -3.88
C PHE A 26 -7.93 1.46 -4.95
N ALA A 27 -8.71 0.74 -5.76
CA ALA A 27 -9.56 1.31 -6.79
C ALA A 27 -10.54 2.35 -6.24
N GLY A 28 -10.61 3.51 -6.88
CA GLY A 28 -11.53 4.58 -6.52
C GLY A 28 -11.26 5.26 -5.16
N LYS A 29 -10.24 4.81 -4.41
CA LYS A 29 -9.86 5.43 -3.14
C LYS A 29 -8.83 6.53 -3.32
N THR A 30 -8.93 7.53 -2.46
CA THR A 30 -7.97 8.63 -2.41
C THR A 30 -6.70 8.24 -1.63
N VAL A 31 -5.63 9.03 -1.80
CA VAL A 31 -4.38 8.86 -1.05
C VAL A 31 -4.62 8.75 0.46
N GLU A 32 -5.48 9.59 1.01
CA GLU A 32 -5.75 9.64 2.46
C GLU A 32 -6.45 8.37 2.96
N GLU A 33 -7.34 7.80 2.15
CA GLU A 33 -8.00 6.54 2.48
C GLU A 33 -7.03 5.37 2.42
N ILE A 34 -6.17 5.33 1.39
CA ILE A 34 -5.14 4.29 1.26
C ILE A 34 -4.13 4.38 2.40
N LYS A 35 -3.75 5.60 2.80
CA LYS A 35 -2.91 5.85 3.98
C LYS A 35 -3.51 5.26 5.25
N LYS A 36 -4.82 5.42 5.43
CA LYS A 36 -5.57 4.88 6.58
C LYS A 36 -5.87 3.38 6.50
N ILE A 37 -5.52 2.70 5.40
CA ILE A 37 -5.68 1.25 5.33
C ILE A 37 -4.81 0.62 6.41
N GLY A 38 -5.48 -0.11 7.30
CA GLY A 38 -4.82 -0.87 8.34
C GLY A 38 -4.06 -2.05 7.73
N VAL A 39 -2.78 -2.13 8.05
CA VAL A 39 -1.91 -3.28 7.78
C VAL A 39 -1.42 -3.85 9.10
N TRP A 40 -0.93 -5.08 9.06
CA TRP A 40 -0.41 -5.74 10.25
C TRP A 40 1.11 -5.75 10.20
N GLU A 41 1.75 -5.17 11.21
CA GLU A 41 3.18 -5.33 11.46
C GLU A 41 3.38 -6.34 12.59
N GLY A 42 3.61 -7.61 12.22
CA GLY A 42 3.67 -8.71 13.19
C GLY A 42 2.36 -8.85 13.96
N ASN A 43 2.35 -8.53 15.26
CA ASN A 43 1.15 -8.58 16.10
C ASN A 43 0.51 -7.21 16.35
N ASN A 44 1.06 -6.14 15.75
CA ASN A 44 0.55 -4.79 15.89
C ASN A 44 -0.22 -4.38 14.65
N LYS A 45 -1.39 -3.78 14.86
CA LYS A 45 -2.14 -3.13 13.79
C LYS A 45 -1.60 -1.72 13.59
N THR A 46 -1.20 -1.41 12.38
CA THR A 46 -0.63 -0.12 11.99
C THR A 46 -1.23 0.31 10.65
N THR A 47 -0.85 1.46 10.13
CA THR A 47 -1.34 2.04 8.88
C THR A 47 -0.23 2.03 7.83
N LEU A 48 -0.63 2.01 6.54
CA LEU A 48 0.36 2.03 5.46
C LEU A 48 1.21 3.30 5.47
N ASP A 49 0.66 4.44 5.90
CA ASP A 49 1.36 5.72 5.90
C ASP A 49 2.59 5.77 6.82
N GLU A 50 2.66 4.92 7.84
CA GLU A 50 3.81 4.87 8.74
C GLU A 50 5.08 4.29 8.08
N PHE A 51 4.91 3.50 7.02
CA PHE A 51 6.01 2.76 6.37
C PHE A 51 6.18 3.10 4.90
N PHE A 52 5.08 3.51 4.25
CA PHE A 52 5.00 3.78 2.83
C PHE A 52 4.47 5.18 2.59
N GLU A 53 5.22 5.96 1.84
CA GLU A 53 4.67 7.14 1.20
C GLU A 53 3.83 6.69 0.01
N ILE A 54 2.53 6.98 0.09
CA ILE A 54 1.56 6.65 -0.96
C ILE A 54 1.30 7.90 -1.79
N GLN A 55 1.42 7.75 -3.10
CA GLN A 55 0.93 8.70 -4.09
C GLN A 55 -0.08 8.00 -4.99
N VAL A 56 -1.19 8.68 -5.29
CA VAL A 56 -2.25 8.15 -6.15
C VAL A 56 -2.48 9.18 -7.23
N ASP A 57 -2.29 8.77 -8.47
CA ASP A 57 -2.54 9.56 -9.66
C ASP A 57 -3.78 9.02 -10.37
N GLY A 58 -4.87 9.79 -10.29
CA GLY A 58 -6.19 9.41 -10.78
C GLY A 58 -7.01 8.54 -9.83
N SER A 59 -8.23 8.22 -10.23
CA SER A 59 -9.15 7.34 -9.50
C SER A 59 -9.97 6.58 -10.53
N ASP A 60 -9.86 5.25 -10.55
CA ASP A 60 -10.48 4.43 -11.58
C ASP A 60 -10.90 3.07 -11.01
N THR A 61 -11.47 2.24 -11.88
CA THR A 61 -11.82 0.85 -11.60
C THR A 61 -10.58 -0.02 -11.30
N PRO A 62 -10.73 -1.12 -10.54
CA PRO A 62 -9.60 -2.00 -10.20
C PRO A 62 -8.89 -2.59 -11.41
N GLU A 63 -9.60 -2.76 -12.51
CA GLU A 63 -9.06 -3.24 -13.79
C GLU A 63 -8.05 -2.26 -14.41
N ASN A 64 -8.16 -0.96 -14.09
CA ASN A 64 -7.29 0.11 -14.56
C ASN A 64 -6.36 0.64 -13.46
N THR A 65 -6.24 -0.06 -12.33
CA THR A 65 -5.37 0.33 -11.21
C THR A 65 -4.02 -0.35 -11.31
N LYS A 66 -2.96 0.45 -11.43
CA LYS A 66 -1.58 0.01 -11.46
C LYS A 66 -0.91 0.35 -10.14
N ILE A 67 -0.33 -0.64 -9.47
CA ILE A 67 0.44 -0.45 -8.24
C ILE A 67 1.93 -0.49 -8.62
N LEU A 68 2.63 0.61 -8.35
CA LEU A 68 4.07 0.77 -8.51
C LEU A 68 4.70 0.77 -7.12
N ILE A 69 5.70 -0.07 -6.89
CA ILE A 69 6.44 -0.09 -5.63
C ILE A 69 7.86 0.39 -5.94
N GLU A 70 8.16 1.63 -5.56
CA GLU A 70 9.46 2.27 -5.82
C GLU A 70 10.40 2.07 -4.63
N GLY A 71 10.89 0.84 -4.48
CA GLY A 71 11.90 0.53 -3.49
C GLY A 71 11.95 -0.96 -3.16
N SER A 72 12.88 -1.32 -2.28
CA SER A 72 12.97 -2.69 -1.77
C SER A 72 12.11 -2.87 -0.53
N ILE A 73 11.20 -3.84 -0.62
CA ILE A 73 10.30 -4.26 0.45
C ILE A 73 10.53 -5.74 0.83
N PRO A 74 11.72 -6.10 1.33
CA PRO A 74 12.09 -7.49 1.60
C PRO A 74 11.24 -8.15 2.70
N ARG A 75 10.48 -7.35 3.47
CA ARG A 75 9.69 -7.78 4.63
C ARG A 75 8.19 -7.59 4.46
N VAL A 76 7.73 -7.20 3.27
CA VAL A 76 6.29 -7.14 2.98
C VAL A 76 5.86 -8.49 2.43
N LYS A 77 4.82 -9.06 3.02
CA LYS A 77 4.29 -10.38 2.68
C LYS A 77 2.81 -10.27 2.30
N ARG A 78 2.34 -11.24 1.52
CA ARG A 78 0.93 -11.38 1.11
C ARG A 78 0.42 -10.20 0.26
N VAL A 79 1.29 -9.65 -0.59
CA VAL A 79 0.88 -8.64 -1.60
C VAL A 79 0.18 -9.35 -2.76
N GLY A 80 -0.99 -8.87 -3.15
CA GLY A 80 -1.77 -9.39 -4.28
C GLY A 80 -2.82 -10.42 -3.88
#